data_AF-A0A1B7WRY9-F1
#
_entry.id   AF-A0A1B7WRY9-F1
#
_cell.length_a   1.000
_cell.length_b   1.000
_cell.length_c   1.000
_cell.angle_alpha   90.00
_cell.angle_beta   90.00
_cell.angle_gamma   90.00
#
_symmetry.space_group_name_H-M   'P 1'
#
loop_
_entity.id
_entity.type
_entity.pdbx_description
1 polymer ?
#
loop_
_entity_poly.entity_id
_entity_poly.type
_entity_poly.pdbx_seq_one_letter_code
_entity_poly.pdbx_strand_id
1 'polypeptide(L)'
;MRVFVLIFNAGTDNEGIHSVRITNGQGLEGNQILMFESEDDATRYALMLEAQDFAVPTVEMMDAADVQEFCESAGYDWEIISENSELAIP
;
A
#
# COMPACT_ATOMS: atom_id res chain seq x y z
N MET A 1 -0.68 12.29 10.38
CA MET A 1 0.20 11.21 10.88
C MET A 1 0.93 10.72 9.65
N ARG A 2 2.26 10.64 9.70
CA ARG A 2 3.03 10.28 8.51
C ARG A 2 3.03 8.77 8.35
N VAL A 3 2.78 8.33 7.14
CA VAL A 3 2.82 6.93 6.72
C VAL A 3 3.61 6.85 5.43
N PHE A 4 4.05 5.65 5.09
CA PHE A 4 4.77 5.33 3.88
C PHE A 4 3.86 4.46 3.03
N VAL A 5 3.70 4.84 1.76
CA VAL A 5 2.93 4.07 0.79
C VAL A 5 3.81 3.68 -0.39
N LEU A 6 3.37 2.67 -1.12
CA LEU A 6 4.07 2.14 -2.29
C LEU A 6 3.48 2.78 -3.54
N ILE A 7 4.28 3.55 -4.28
CA ILE A 7 3.89 4.22 -5.52
C ILE A 7 4.58 3.52 -6.69
N PHE A 8 3.80 3.15 -7.70
CA PHE A 8 4.30 2.70 -8.98
C PHE A 8 4.40 3.87 -9.96
N ASN A 9 5.48 3.87 -10.75
CA ASN A 9 5.78 4.90 -11.74
C ASN A 9 5.75 6.34 -11.17
N ALA A 10 6.26 6.52 -9.95
CA ALA A 10 6.36 7.82 -9.29
C ALA A 10 7.03 8.86 -10.20
N GLY A 11 6.41 10.04 -10.34
CA GLY A 11 6.94 11.11 -11.19
C GLY A 11 6.71 10.94 -12.70
N THR A 12 5.75 10.10 -13.11
CA THR A 12 5.33 9.93 -14.50
C THR A 12 3.83 10.13 -14.68
N ASP A 13 3.35 10.26 -15.93
CA ASP A 13 1.91 10.35 -16.22
C ASP A 13 1.10 9.08 -15.86
N ASN A 14 1.74 7.97 -15.49
CA ASN A 14 1.09 6.71 -15.10
C ASN A 14 1.38 6.35 -13.63
N GLU A 15 1.51 7.37 -12.78
CA GLU A 15 1.66 7.20 -11.35
C GLU A 15 0.42 6.52 -10.73
N GLY A 16 0.65 5.56 -9.85
CA GLY A 16 -0.44 4.85 -9.17
C GLY A 16 -0.02 4.27 -7.82
N ILE A 17 -0.89 4.41 -6.83
CA ILE A 17 -0.70 3.80 -5.51
C ILE A 17 -0.92 2.29 -5.61
N HIS A 18 -0.03 1.51 -5.01
CA HIS A 18 -0.20 0.07 -4.90
C HIS A 18 -1.40 -0.26 -4.01
N SER A 19 -2.34 -1.02 -4.55
CA SER A 19 -3.43 -1.62 -3.78
C SER A 19 -3.30 -3.15 -3.82
N VAL A 20 -3.47 -3.79 -2.67
CA VAL A 20 -3.59 -5.24 -2.57
C VAL A 20 -5.04 -5.64 -2.78
N ARG A 21 -5.26 -6.73 -3.53
CA ARG A 21 -6.60 -7.29 -3.70
C ARG A 21 -6.90 -8.20 -2.52
N ILE A 22 -7.88 -7.81 -1.72
CA ILE A 22 -8.38 -8.61 -0.62
C ILE A 22 -9.72 -9.19 -1.03
N THR A 23 -9.90 -10.50 -0.88
CA THR A 23 -11.21 -11.13 -1.01
C THR A 23 -11.83 -11.21 0.37
N ASN A 24 -12.94 -10.50 0.59
CA ASN A 24 -13.64 -10.58 1.86
C ASN A 24 -14.34 -11.94 2.02
N GLY A 25 -14.76 -12.30 3.24
CA GLY A 25 -15.43 -13.58 3.52
C GLY A 25 -16.77 -13.79 2.78
N GLN A 26 -17.25 -12.79 2.04
CA GLN A 26 -18.44 -12.85 1.19
C GLN A 26 -18.09 -13.06 -0.30
N GLY A 27 -16.81 -13.22 -0.65
CA GLY A 27 -16.35 -13.42 -2.03
C GLY A 27 -16.32 -12.14 -2.88
N LEU A 28 -16.36 -10.97 -2.24
CA LEU A 28 -16.20 -9.68 -2.93
C LEU A 28 -14.71 -9.31 -2.94
N GLU A 29 -14.22 -8.99 -4.12
CA GLU A 29 -12.85 -8.51 -4.34
C GLU A 29 -12.82 -6.99 -4.09
N GLY A 30 -12.01 -6.56 -3.14
CA GLY A 30 -11.76 -5.15 -2.82
C GLY A 30 -10.29 -4.80 -3.03
N ASN A 31 -10.01 -3.55 -3.38
CA ASN A 31 -8.65 -3.01 -3.42
C ASN A 31 -8.40 -2.29 -2.10
N GLN A 32 -7.36 -2.70 -1.38
CA GLN A 32 -6.95 -2.13 -0.11
C GLN A 32 -5.55 -1.51 -0.26
N ILE A 33 -5.38 -0.25 0.17
CA ILE A 33 -4.08 0.43 0.17
C ILE A 33 -3.38 0.17 1.51
N LEU A 34 -2.11 -0.25 1.46
CA LEU A 34 -1.29 -0.47 2.64
C LEU A 34 -0.53 0.81 2.99
N MET A 35 -0.75 1.32 4.20
CA MET A 35 -0.07 2.47 4.77
C MET A 35 0.87 2.02 5.88
N PHE A 36 2.17 2.11 5.67
CA PHE A 36 3.16 1.65 6.64
C PHE A 36 3.54 2.78 7.59
N GLU A 37 3.60 2.53 8.90
CA GLU A 37 4.13 3.53 9.84
C GLU A 37 5.66 3.66 9.74
N SER A 38 6.33 2.60 9.26
CA SER A 38 7.79 2.51 9.14
C SER A 38 8.23 2.36 7.68
N GLU A 39 9.23 3.15 7.30
CA GLU A 39 9.87 3.09 5.98
C GLU A 39 10.55 1.72 5.73
N ASP A 40 11.09 1.10 6.78
CA ASP A 40 11.76 -0.20 6.69
C ASP A 40 10.76 -1.31 6.29
N ASP A 41 9.58 -1.31 6.91
CA ASP A 41 8.49 -2.24 6.58
C ASP A 41 7.98 -2.02 5.14
N ALA A 42 7.81 -0.76 4.72
CA ALA A 42 7.42 -0.43 3.34
C ALA A 42 8.47 -0.91 2.33
N THR A 43 9.76 -0.66 2.61
CA THR A 43 10.87 -1.10 1.75
C THR A 43 10.95 -2.61 1.66
N ARG A 44 10.74 -3.30 2.79
CA ARG A 44 10.71 -4.76 2.84
C ARG A 44 9.56 -5.33 2.01
N TYR A 45 8.39 -4.70 2.04
CA TYR A 45 7.27 -5.08 1.21
C TYR A 45 7.54 -4.82 -0.29
N ALA A 46 8.16 -3.69 -0.63
CA ALA A 46 8.60 -3.39 -1.99
C ALA A 46 9.53 -4.48 -2.56
N LEU A 47 10.52 -4.91 -1.77
CA LEU A 47 11.44 -6.00 -2.16
C LEU A 47 10.71 -7.33 -2.35
N MET A 48 9.68 -7.61 -1.56
CA MET A 48 8.87 -8.81 -1.74
C MET A 48 8.06 -8.78 -3.04
N LEU A 49 7.52 -7.62 -3.42
CA LEU A 49 6.83 -7.45 -4.70
C LEU A 49 7.78 -7.73 -5.87
N GLU A 50 9.00 -7.18 -5.81
CA GLU A 50 10.05 -7.48 -6.80
C GLU A 50 10.35 -8.98 -6.89
N ALA A 51 10.46 -9.67 -5.76
CA ALA A 51 10.70 -11.11 -5.72
C ALA A 51 9.55 -11.94 -6.34
N GLN A 52 8.36 -11.38 -6.43
CA GLN A 52 7.18 -11.97 -7.07
C GLN A 52 7.01 -11.55 -8.55
N ASP A 53 8.06 -10.98 -9.16
CA ASP A 53 8.07 -10.50 -10.55
C ASP A 53 7.15 -9.27 -10.79
N PHE A 54 6.74 -8.56 -9.72
CA PHE A 54 6.12 -7.26 -9.87
C PHE A 54 7.17 -6.17 -10.11
N ALA A 55 6.75 -5.03 -10.66
CA ALA A 55 7.62 -3.87 -10.75
C ALA A 55 8.07 -3.41 -9.34
N VAL A 56 9.18 -2.67 -9.28
CA VAL A 56 9.69 -2.13 -8.01
C VAL A 56 8.92 -0.86 -7.66
N PRO A 57 8.09 -0.84 -6.61
CA PRO A 57 7.45 0.38 -6.17
C PRO A 57 8.45 1.31 -5.48
N THR A 58 8.18 2.60 -5.56
CA THR A 58 8.88 3.64 -4.80
C THR A 58 8.15 3.86 -3.48
N VAL A 59 8.88 3.84 -2.36
CA VAL A 59 8.32 4.17 -1.06
C VAL A 59 8.24 5.68 -0.93
N GLU A 60 7.03 6.21 -0.81
CA GLU A 60 6.78 7.65 -0.66
C GLU A 60 6.13 7.94 0.70
N MET A 61 6.60 9.01 1.35
CA MET A 61 6.06 9.46 2.61
C MET A 61 4.85 10.36 2.36
N MET A 62 3.68 9.96 2.87
CA MET A 62 2.42 10.69 2.74
C MET A 62 1.75 10.87 4.10
N ASP A 63 0.81 11.81 4.19
CA ASP A 63 -0.04 11.94 5.36
C ASP A 63 -1.18 10.91 5.28
N ALA A 64 -1.36 10.16 6.37
CA ALA A 64 -2.39 9.12 6.43
C ALA A 64 -3.80 9.69 6.21
N ALA A 65 -4.03 10.96 6.54
CA ALA A 65 -5.30 11.63 6.33
C ALA A 65 -5.57 11.88 4.83
N ASP A 66 -4.56 12.32 4.06
CA ASP A 66 -4.66 12.47 2.60
C ASP A 66 -4.96 11.14 1.92
N VAL A 67 -4.25 10.08 2.33
CA VAL A 67 -4.46 8.74 1.77
C VAL A 67 -5.87 8.24 2.12
N GLN A 68 -6.34 8.43 3.35
CA GLN A 68 -7.70 8.07 3.76
C GLN A 68 -8.76 8.80 2.94
N GLU A 69 -8.63 10.11 2.77
CA GLU A 69 -9.56 10.90 1.95
C GLU A 69 -9.57 10.42 0.49
N PHE A 70 -8.41 10.09 -0.07
CA PHE A 70 -8.31 9.49 -1.40
C PHE A 70 -9.04 8.15 -1.47
N CYS A 71 -8.81 7.27 -0.50
CA CYS A 71 -9.44 5.96 -0.43
C CYS A 71 -10.96 6.07 -0.31
N GLU A 72 -11.47 6.95 0.57
CA GLU A 72 -12.91 7.19 0.72
C GLU A 72 -13.54 7.72 -0.58
N SER A 73 -12.86 8.64 -1.27
CA SER A 73 -13.33 9.22 -2.53
C SER A 73 -13.33 8.21 -3.68
N ALA A 74 -12.32 7.33 -3.73
CA ALA A 74 -12.18 6.29 -4.75
C ALA A 74 -12.96 5.00 -4.44
N GLY A 75 -13.43 4.83 -3.19
CA GLY A 75 -14.06 3.59 -2.73
C GLY A 75 -13.07 2.45 -2.50
N TYR A 76 -11.84 2.78 -2.13
CA TYR A 76 -10.81 1.81 -1.72
C TYR A 76 -10.79 1.65 -0.21
N ASP A 77 -10.42 0.46 0.23
CA ASP A 77 -10.10 0.20 1.63
C ASP A 77 -8.66 0.64 1.93
N TRP A 78 -8.35 0.79 3.20
CA TRP A 78 -6.99 1.09 3.63
C TRP A 78 -6.67 0.39 4.94
N GLU A 79 -5.39 0.07 5.12
CA GLU A 79 -4.91 -0.56 6.34
C GLU A 79 -3.59 0.07 6.77
N ILE A 80 -3.49 0.40 8.05
CA ILE A 80 -2.28 0.96 8.65
C ILE A 80 -1.47 -0.20 9.24
N ILE A 81 -0.27 -0.39 8.72
CA ILE A 81 0.70 -1.39 9.16
C ILE A 81 1.62 -0.72 10.18
N SER A 82 1.45 -1.06 11.45
CA SER A 82 2.37 -0.65 12.50
C SER A 82 3.74 -1.29 12.35
N GLU A 83 4.76 -0.59 12.85
CA GLU A 83 6.13 -1.11 12.97
C GLU A 83 6.10 -2.46 13.73
N ASN A 84 6.72 -3.51 13.18
CA ASN A 84 6.66 -4.90 13.70
C ASN A 84 5.32 -5.65 13.58
N SER A 85 4.35 -5.18 12.78
CA SER A 85 3.23 -6.05 12.44
C SER A 85 3.78 -7.29 11.72
N GLU A 86 3.52 -8.48 12.25
CA GLU A 86 3.62 -9.72 11.49
C GLU A 86 2.56 -9.61 10.39
N LEU A 87 2.91 -8.92 9.29
CA LEU A 87 2.26 -9.09 8.01
C LEU A 87 2.36 -10.59 7.75
N ALA A 88 1.31 -11.32 8.10
CA ALA A 88 1.12 -12.70 7.77
C ALA A 88 0.88 -12.71 6.26
N ILE A 89 1.98 -12.66 5.51
CA ILE A 89 1.99 -12.80 4.07
C ILE A 89 1.64 -14.28 3.84
N PRO A 90 0.43 -14.58 3.33
CA PRO A 90 0.02 -15.97 3.11
C PRO A 90 0.82 -16.64 1.99
#